data_AF-A0AA50U5S5-F1
#
_entry.id   AF-A0AA50U5S5-F1
#
_cell.length_a   1.000
_cell.length_b   1.000
_cell.length_c   1.000
_cell.angle_alpha   90.00
_cell.angle_beta   90.00
_cell.angle_gamma   90.00
#
_symmetry.space_group_name_H-M   'P 1'
#
loop_
_entity.id
_entity.type
_entity.pdbx_description
1 polymer ?
#
loop_
_entity_poly.entity_id
_entity_poly.type
_entity_poly.pdbx_seq_one_letter_code
_entity_poly.pdbx_strand_id
1 'polypeptide(L)'
;TRDPYYWEIEKMWRNLDEDERQQYLKKRCPDPISCKFSPDYKLGVISEQLNMLTQRYLKNRKELIYSEYTEKEKFAEIINAKYLASMAAPGEPVGLLAAQSIGEPSTQMTLNTFHFAGRGDMNVTLGIPRLREILMTASAKLKTPSMDIPFLSDLTNLNKKAERLRQKMNRVTVSDVLEKIEVQCEIV
;
A
#
# COMPACT_ATOMS: atom_id res chain seq x y z
N THR A 1 -4.28 28.02 3.46
CA THR A 1 -3.08 28.86 3.24
C THR A 1 -1.96 27.93 2.84
N ARG A 2 -1.51 27.98 1.58
CA ARG A 2 -0.43 27.08 1.11
C ARG A 2 0.92 27.54 1.69
N ASP A 3 1.77 26.57 2.00
CA ASP A 3 3.08 26.77 2.62
C ASP A 3 3.98 27.69 1.77
N PRO A 4 4.84 28.55 2.35
CA PRO A 4 5.71 29.47 1.61
C PRO A 4 6.62 28.75 0.59
N TYR A 5 7.07 27.53 0.91
CA TYR A 5 7.89 26.70 0.03
C TYR A 5 7.21 26.29 -1.28
N TYR A 6 5.88 26.25 -1.31
CA TYR A 6 5.12 25.94 -2.51
C TYR A 6 5.41 26.95 -3.62
N TRP A 7 5.50 28.23 -3.25
CA TRP A 7 5.72 29.33 -4.20
C TRP A 7 7.16 29.33 -4.75
N GLU A 8 8.14 28.92 -3.95
CA GLU A 8 9.52 28.75 -4.41
C GLU A 8 9.62 27.64 -5.45
N ILE A 9 9.01 26.48 -5.18
CA ILE A 9 9.00 25.35 -6.12
C ILE A 9 8.29 25.71 -7.42
N GLU A 10 7.17 26.44 -7.35
CA GLU A 10 6.45 26.89 -8.54
C GLU A 10 7.29 27.85 -9.40
N LYS A 11 8.01 28.79 -8.76
CA LYS A 11 8.94 29.68 -9.45
C LYS A 11 10.09 28.92 -10.11
N MET A 12 10.67 27.95 -9.41
CA MET A 12 11.72 27.09 -9.97
C MET A 12 11.20 26.38 -11.22
N TRP A 13 10.03 25.74 -11.13
CA TRP A 13 9.39 25.05 -12.27
C TRP A 13 9.15 25.96 -13.49
N ARG A 14 8.69 27.19 -13.26
CA ARG A 14 8.46 28.19 -14.32
C ARG A 14 9.74 28.70 -14.97
N ASN A 15 10.87 28.64 -14.28
CA ASN A 15 12.18 29.07 -14.78
C ASN A 15 13.00 27.96 -15.46
N LEU A 16 12.66 26.68 -15.27
CA LEU A 16 13.29 25.57 -15.98
C LEU A 16 12.98 25.63 -17.49
N ASP A 17 13.99 25.30 -18.30
CA ASP A 17 13.85 25.16 -19.76
C ASP A 17 12.97 23.96 -20.12
N GLU A 18 12.41 23.98 -21.34
CA GLU A 18 11.45 22.96 -21.78
C GLU A 18 12.09 21.55 -21.85
N ASP A 19 13.38 21.47 -22.18
CA ASP A 19 14.15 20.21 -22.19
C ASP A 19 14.38 19.64 -20.78
N GLU A 20 14.54 20.51 -19.78
CA GLU A 20 14.69 20.08 -18.38
C GLU A 20 13.33 19.68 -17.80
N ARG A 21 12.25 20.38 -18.17
CA ARG A 21 10.87 19.99 -17.83
C ARG A 21 10.49 18.63 -18.38
N GLN A 22 10.96 18.28 -19.57
CA GLN A 22 10.74 16.95 -20.18
C GLN A 22 11.31 15.80 -19.33
N GLN A 23 12.34 16.04 -18.52
CA GLN A 23 12.87 15.01 -17.61
C GLN A 23 11.91 14.72 -16.44
N TYR A 24 11.17 15.73 -16.00
CA TYR A 24 10.18 15.63 -14.91
C TYR A 24 8.78 15.28 -15.41
N LEU A 25 8.51 15.47 -16.71
CA LEU A 25 7.31 14.99 -17.36
C LEU A 25 7.32 13.46 -17.36
N LYS A 26 6.37 12.89 -16.63
CA LYS A 26 6.21 11.44 -16.52
C LYS A 26 5.98 10.87 -17.92
N LYS A 27 6.91 10.05 -18.42
CA LYS A 27 6.74 9.34 -19.69
C LYS A 27 5.42 8.56 -19.65
N ARG A 28 4.57 8.75 -20.65
CA ARG A 28 3.28 8.04 -20.73
C ARG A 28 3.55 6.56 -20.96
N CYS A 29 3.30 5.73 -19.95
CA CYS A 29 3.31 4.28 -20.12
C CYS A 29 2.19 3.88 -21.08
N PRO A 30 2.43 2.93 -22.00
CA PRO A 30 1.36 2.42 -22.85
C PRO A 30 0.28 1.76 -21.99
N ASP A 31 -0.97 1.88 -22.41
CA ASP A 31 -2.08 1.25 -21.70
C ASP A 31 -1.97 -0.29 -21.76
N PRO A 32 -2.37 -1.00 -20.69
CA PRO A 32 -2.39 -2.45 -20.66
C PRO A 32 -3.26 -3.04 -21.79
N ILE A 33 -2.92 -4.27 -22.21
CA ILE A 33 -3.62 -4.96 -23.30
C ILE A 33 -5.12 -5.17 -22.97
N SER A 34 -5.44 -5.44 -21.71
CA SER A 34 -6.82 -5.58 -21.22
C SER A 34 -7.67 -4.31 -21.33
N CYS A 35 -7.05 -3.13 -21.47
CA CYS A 35 -7.77 -1.88 -21.70
C CYS A 35 -8.19 -1.74 -23.17
N LYS A 36 -7.39 -2.28 -24.10
CA LYS A 36 -7.63 -2.16 -25.55
C LYS A 36 -8.52 -3.28 -26.09
N PHE A 37 -8.50 -4.44 -25.46
CA PHE A 37 -9.18 -5.64 -25.92
C PHE A 37 -9.86 -6.31 -24.73
N SER A 38 -11.12 -6.73 -24.88
CA SER A 38 -11.71 -7.52 -23.80
C SER A 38 -11.13 -8.93 -23.81
N PRO A 39 -10.84 -9.47 -22.62
CA PRO A 39 -10.31 -10.82 -22.49
C PRO A 39 -11.35 -11.87 -22.88
N ASP A 40 -12.65 -11.57 -22.94
CA ASP A 40 -13.71 -12.55 -23.18
C ASP A 40 -13.63 -13.22 -24.56
N TYR A 41 -13.16 -12.49 -25.57
CA TYR A 41 -13.15 -12.96 -26.96
C TYR A 41 -11.74 -13.03 -27.59
N LYS A 42 -10.74 -12.39 -27.00
CA LYS A 42 -9.37 -12.35 -27.54
C LYS A 42 -8.41 -13.18 -26.69
N LEU A 43 -7.98 -14.30 -27.26
CA LEU A 43 -6.92 -15.12 -26.70
C LEU A 43 -5.60 -14.33 -26.61
N GLY A 44 -4.91 -14.46 -25.48
CA GLY A 44 -3.64 -13.76 -25.21
C GLY A 44 -3.80 -12.41 -24.53
N VAL A 45 -5.03 -11.93 -24.33
CA VAL A 45 -5.31 -10.79 -23.44
C VAL A 45 -5.28 -11.28 -22.01
N ILE A 46 -4.10 -11.20 -21.38
CA ILE A 46 -3.86 -11.59 -19.99
C ILE A 46 -3.40 -10.39 -19.16
N SER A 47 -3.53 -10.50 -17.84
CA SER A 47 -2.97 -9.50 -16.93
C SER A 47 -1.44 -9.48 -17.01
N GLU A 48 -0.82 -8.31 -16.87
CA GLU A 48 0.63 -8.17 -16.89
C GLU A 48 1.30 -8.97 -15.77
N GLN A 49 0.63 -9.09 -14.62
CA GLN A 49 1.10 -9.91 -13.52
C GLN A 49 1.15 -11.39 -13.90
N LEU A 50 0.08 -11.91 -14.52
CA LEU A 50 0.06 -13.30 -14.98
C LEU A 50 1.12 -13.53 -16.06
N ASN A 51 1.26 -12.60 -17.01
CA ASN A 51 2.30 -12.67 -18.04
C ASN A 51 3.70 -12.73 -17.40
N MET A 52 4.00 -11.85 -16.44
CA MET A 52 5.27 -11.85 -15.72
C MET A 52 5.52 -13.17 -14.99
N LEU A 53 4.50 -13.74 -14.35
CA LEU A 53 4.61 -15.03 -13.66
C LEU A 53 4.89 -16.18 -14.65
N THR A 54 4.16 -16.23 -15.76
CA THR A 54 4.35 -17.22 -16.83
C THR A 54 5.75 -17.13 -17.42
N GLN A 55 6.23 -15.92 -17.73
CA GLN A 55 7.57 -15.71 -18.28
C GLN A 55 8.67 -16.06 -17.26
N ARG A 56 8.47 -15.69 -15.98
CA ARG A 56 9.40 -16.06 -14.91
C ARG A 56 9.47 -17.57 -14.75
N TYR A 57 8.34 -18.26 -14.81
CA TYR A 57 8.27 -19.71 -14.77
C TYR A 57 9.00 -20.34 -15.97
N LEU A 58 8.74 -19.87 -17.19
CA LEU A 58 9.39 -20.36 -18.41
C LEU A 58 10.90 -20.15 -18.42
N LYS A 59 11.40 -19.05 -17.83
CA LYS A 59 12.83 -18.76 -17.69
C LYS A 59 13.51 -19.63 -16.62
N ASN A 60 12.83 -19.86 -15.50
CA ASN A 60 13.39 -20.61 -14.37
C ASN A 60 13.17 -22.13 -14.49
N ARG A 61 12.45 -22.58 -15.53
CA ARG A 61 12.21 -24.00 -15.82
C ARG A 61 13.55 -24.67 -16.17
N LYS A 62 14.15 -25.35 -15.21
CA LYS A 62 15.18 -26.39 -15.48
C LYS A 62 14.55 -27.43 -16.40
N GLU A 63 15.34 -28.07 -17.26
CA GLU A 63 14.92 -29.23 -18.07
C GLU A 63 14.47 -30.37 -17.14
N LEU A 64 13.23 -30.29 -16.65
CA LEU A 64 12.56 -31.37 -15.96
C LEU A 64 12.17 -32.42 -16.98
N ILE A 65 12.17 -33.67 -16.53
CA ILE A 65 11.91 -34.93 -17.28
C ILE A 65 10.65 -34.87 -18.17
N TYR A 66 9.70 -33.97 -17.90
CA TYR A 66 8.49 -33.73 -18.71
C TYR A 66 8.65 -32.71 -19.85
N SER A 67 9.87 -32.25 -20.16
CA SER A 67 10.13 -31.33 -21.28
C SER A 67 9.82 -31.94 -22.64
N GLU A 68 9.84 -33.27 -22.74
CA GLU A 68 9.58 -34.03 -23.96
C GLU A 68 8.14 -33.87 -24.48
N TYR A 69 7.16 -33.61 -23.61
CA TYR A 69 5.73 -33.57 -23.97
C TYR A 69 5.13 -32.16 -24.03
N THR A 70 5.85 -31.11 -23.60
CA THR A 70 5.27 -29.77 -23.49
C THR A 70 6.26 -28.68 -23.91
N GLU A 71 6.14 -28.32 -25.18
CA GLU A 71 6.75 -27.13 -25.78
C GLU A 71 6.38 -25.86 -25.00
N LYS A 72 7.30 -24.90 -24.97
CA LYS A 72 7.11 -23.62 -24.24
C LYS A 72 5.92 -22.83 -24.76
N GLU A 73 5.69 -22.88 -26.08
CA GLU A 73 4.59 -22.19 -26.75
C GLU A 73 3.24 -22.80 -26.37
N LYS A 74 3.11 -24.13 -26.48
CA LYS A 74 1.91 -24.88 -26.03
C LYS A 74 1.59 -24.63 -24.56
N PHE A 75 2.60 -24.53 -23.69
CA PHE A 75 2.38 -24.17 -22.29
C PHE A 75 1.78 -22.77 -22.14
N ALA A 76 2.32 -21.77 -22.84
CA ALA A 76 1.80 -20.41 -22.78
C ALA A 76 0.36 -20.34 -23.32
N GLU A 77 0.04 -21.07 -24.39
CA GLU A 77 -1.31 -21.20 -24.93
C GLU A 77 -2.28 -21.82 -23.93
N ILE A 78 -1.89 -22.91 -23.25
CA ILE A 78 -2.71 -23.54 -22.20
C ILE A 78 -2.99 -22.57 -21.06
N ILE A 79 -1.99 -21.81 -20.63
CA ILE A 79 -2.18 -20.79 -19.57
C ILE A 79 -3.14 -19.70 -20.03
N ASN A 80 -3.02 -19.23 -21.27
CA ASN A 80 -3.96 -18.26 -21.85
C ASN A 80 -5.38 -18.83 -21.91
N ALA A 81 -5.56 -20.08 -22.35
CA ALA A 81 -6.85 -20.74 -22.39
C ALA A 81 -7.44 -20.92 -20.97
N LYS A 82 -6.61 -21.28 -20.00
CA LYS A 82 -7.03 -21.38 -18.59
C LYS A 82 -7.46 -20.03 -18.02
N TYR A 83 -6.76 -18.95 -18.37
CA TYR A 83 -7.13 -17.60 -17.95
C TYR A 83 -8.53 -17.24 -18.45
N LEU A 84 -8.81 -17.46 -19.73
CA LEU A 84 -10.14 -17.26 -20.33
C LEU A 84 -11.23 -18.04 -19.59
N ALA A 85 -10.95 -19.31 -19.25
CA ALA A 85 -11.91 -20.16 -18.55
C ALA A 85 -12.11 -19.79 -17.06
N SER A 86 -11.24 -18.96 -16.48
CA SER A 86 -11.24 -18.61 -15.05
C SER A 86 -11.79 -17.21 -14.78
N MET A 87 -12.40 -16.56 -15.77
CA MET A 87 -12.98 -15.23 -15.61
C MET A 87 -14.34 -15.30 -14.90
N ALA A 88 -14.65 -14.25 -14.14
CA ALA A 88 -15.95 -14.11 -13.49
C ALA A 88 -17.06 -14.02 -14.54
N ALA A 89 -18.18 -14.70 -14.29
CA ALA A 89 -19.27 -14.73 -15.24
C ALA A 89 -20.03 -13.39 -15.25
N PRO A 90 -20.46 -12.89 -16.43
CA PRO A 90 -21.34 -11.73 -16.49
C PRO A 90 -22.63 -11.98 -15.69
N GLY A 91 -22.98 -11.03 -14.83
CA GLY A 91 -24.16 -11.13 -13.95
C GLY A 91 -23.91 -11.76 -12.58
N GLU A 92 -22.68 -12.19 -12.28
CA GLU A 92 -22.30 -12.65 -10.94
C GLU A 92 -22.45 -11.51 -9.91
N PRO A 93 -23.09 -11.74 -8.74
CA PRO A 93 -23.34 -10.70 -7.73
C PRO A 93 -22.07 -10.39 -6.92
N VAL A 94 -21.04 -9.87 -7.58
CA VAL A 94 -19.71 -9.58 -7.00
C VAL A 94 -19.76 -8.61 -5.81
N GLY A 95 -20.73 -7.69 -5.79
CA GLY A 95 -20.94 -6.77 -4.66
C GLY A 95 -21.38 -7.49 -3.38
N LEU A 96 -22.31 -8.46 -3.51
CA LEU A 96 -22.78 -9.25 -2.37
C LEU A 96 -21.67 -10.20 -1.88
N LEU A 97 -20.97 -10.85 -2.81
CA LEU A 97 -19.85 -11.74 -2.51
C LEU A 97 -18.71 -10.99 -1.80
N ALA A 98 -18.37 -9.79 -2.26
CA ALA A 98 -17.37 -8.94 -1.62
C ALA A 98 -17.80 -8.52 -0.20
N ALA A 99 -19.06 -8.12 -0.03
CA ALA A 99 -19.60 -7.76 1.27
C ALA A 99 -19.55 -8.93 2.26
N GLN A 100 -19.94 -10.13 1.85
CA GLN A 100 -19.87 -11.33 2.68
C GLN A 100 -18.43 -11.72 3.01
N SER A 101 -17.54 -11.66 2.02
CA SER A 101 -16.12 -12.01 2.15
C SER A 101 -15.36 -11.12 3.14
N ILE A 102 -15.86 -9.91 3.42
CA ILE A 102 -15.34 -9.04 4.47
C ILE A 102 -16.14 -9.25 5.77
N GLY A 103 -17.46 -9.28 5.69
CA GLY A 103 -18.36 -9.31 6.85
C GLY A 103 -18.23 -10.58 7.69
N GLU A 104 -18.24 -11.76 7.07
CA GLU A 104 -18.17 -13.06 7.76
C GLU A 104 -16.86 -13.22 8.57
N PRO A 105 -15.65 -13.06 7.99
CA PRO A 105 -14.41 -13.19 8.77
C PRO A 105 -14.22 -12.06 9.79
N SER A 106 -14.82 -10.88 9.58
CA SER A 106 -14.76 -9.78 10.56
C SER A 106 -15.39 -10.16 11.90
N THR A 107 -16.45 -10.97 11.88
CA THR A 107 -17.07 -11.49 13.11
C THR A 107 -16.10 -12.39 13.87
N GLN A 108 -15.35 -13.25 13.15
CA GLN A 108 -14.33 -14.13 13.74
C GLN A 108 -13.16 -13.35 14.32
N MET A 109 -12.72 -12.26 13.67
CA MET A 109 -11.64 -11.40 14.18
C MET A 109 -11.96 -10.80 15.55
N THR A 110 -13.23 -10.58 15.86
CA THR A 110 -13.64 -10.00 17.15
C THR A 110 -13.31 -10.93 18.31
N LEU A 111 -13.63 -12.22 18.19
CA LEU A 111 -13.33 -13.22 19.20
C LEU A 111 -11.82 -13.41 19.39
N ASN A 112 -11.03 -13.40 18.31
CA ASN A 112 -9.58 -13.53 18.39
C ASN A 112 -8.91 -12.29 19.04
N THR A 113 -9.43 -11.09 18.81
CA THR A 113 -8.86 -9.86 19.36
C THR A 113 -9.02 -9.78 20.88
N PHE A 114 -10.11 -10.31 21.47
CA PHE A 114 -10.27 -10.33 22.93
C PHE A 114 -9.28 -11.25 23.66
N HIS A 115 -8.89 -12.37 23.04
CA HIS A 115 -7.88 -13.27 23.64
C HIS A 115 -6.45 -12.73 23.52
N PHE A 116 -6.13 -11.96 22.47
CA PHE A 116 -4.81 -11.32 22.32
C PHE A 116 -4.71 -9.96 23.02
N ALA A 117 -5.80 -9.19 23.16
CA ALA A 117 -5.84 -7.91 23.88
C ALA A 117 -5.54 -8.02 25.38
N GLY A 118 -5.58 -9.23 25.95
CA GLY A 118 -5.11 -9.53 27.31
C GLY A 118 -3.59 -9.50 27.47
N ARG A 119 -2.80 -9.46 26.38
CA ARG A 119 -1.37 -9.12 26.41
C ARG A 119 -1.21 -7.71 25.83
N GLY A 120 -0.93 -6.74 26.69
CA GLY A 120 -1.01 -5.30 26.43
C GLY A 120 -0.01 -4.69 25.44
N ASP A 121 0.42 -5.40 24.38
CA ASP A 121 1.54 -4.97 23.54
C ASP A 121 1.15 -4.33 22.19
N MET A 122 -0.14 -4.25 21.83
CA MET A 122 -0.56 -3.58 20.57
C MET A 122 -1.83 -2.74 20.74
N ASN A 123 -1.69 -1.53 21.30
CA ASN A 123 -2.72 -0.49 21.40
C ASN A 123 -2.94 0.27 20.08
N VAL A 124 -3.04 -0.44 18.96
CA VAL A 124 -3.58 0.12 17.71
C VAL A 124 -5.04 -0.30 17.65
N THR A 125 -5.95 0.54 17.15
CA THR A 125 -7.33 0.11 16.88
C THR A 125 -7.29 -1.10 15.94
N LEU A 126 -7.38 -2.32 16.47
CA LEU A 126 -7.31 -3.57 15.71
C LEU A 126 -8.71 -4.20 15.64
N GLY A 127 -8.99 -4.87 14.53
CA GLY A 127 -10.27 -5.58 14.30
C GLY A 127 -11.42 -4.69 13.84
N ILE A 128 -12.63 -4.97 14.33
CA ILE A 128 -13.89 -4.31 13.92
C ILE A 128 -13.90 -2.79 14.13
N PRO A 129 -13.40 -2.22 15.25
CA PRO A 129 -13.45 -0.77 15.44
C PRO A 129 -12.74 0.01 14.34
N ARG A 130 -11.60 -0.51 13.84
CA ARG A 130 -10.86 0.10 12.74
C ARG A 130 -11.56 -0.07 11.41
N LEU A 131 -12.14 -1.25 11.16
CA LEU A 131 -12.95 -1.50 9.97
C LEU A 131 -14.15 -0.55 9.90
N ARG A 132 -14.84 -0.31 11.02
CA ARG A 132 -15.93 0.67 11.12
C ARG A 132 -15.46 2.09 10.79
N GLU A 133 -14.34 2.51 11.35
CA GLU A 133 -13.79 3.85 11.09
C GLU A 133 -13.47 4.07 9.60
N ILE A 134 -12.94 3.05 8.92
CA ILE A 134 -12.57 3.11 7.50
C ILE A 134 -13.81 3.01 6.59
N LEU A 135 -14.65 1.99 6.78
CA LEU A 135 -15.70 1.64 5.82
C LEU A 135 -17.06 2.28 6.14
N MET A 136 -17.44 2.39 7.41
CA MET A 136 -18.79 2.81 7.79
C MET A 136 -18.89 4.31 8.05
N THR A 137 -17.93 4.85 8.81
CA THR A 137 -17.97 6.25 9.26
C THR A 137 -17.11 7.15 8.39
N ALA A 138 -16.10 6.60 7.69
CA ALA A 138 -15.11 7.36 6.91
C ALA A 138 -14.59 8.58 7.71
N SER A 139 -14.21 8.34 8.97
CA SER A 139 -13.98 9.42 9.93
C SER A 139 -12.81 10.31 9.51
N ALA A 140 -13.05 11.63 9.42
CA ALA A 140 -12.00 12.61 9.18
C ALA A 140 -10.97 12.69 10.33
N LYS A 141 -11.37 12.31 11.55
CA LYS A 141 -10.49 12.26 12.73
C LYS A 141 -10.39 10.82 13.22
N LEU A 142 -9.29 10.16 12.87
CA LEU A 142 -8.98 8.82 13.35
C LEU A 142 -8.60 8.86 14.83
N LYS A 143 -8.96 7.82 15.60
CA LYS A 143 -8.60 7.75 17.03
C LYS A 143 -7.11 7.57 17.26
N THR A 144 -6.47 6.73 16.44
CA THR A 144 -5.02 6.49 16.47
C THR A 144 -4.41 6.75 15.08
N PRO A 145 -4.17 8.01 14.69
CA PRO A 145 -3.51 8.31 13.42
C PRO A 145 -2.03 7.91 13.48
N SER A 146 -1.55 7.25 12.43
CA SER A 146 -0.14 6.87 12.26
C SER A 146 0.38 7.34 10.90
N MET A 147 1.69 7.57 10.81
CA MET A 147 2.36 8.00 9.58
C MET A 147 3.69 7.26 9.42
N ASP A 148 3.90 6.66 8.26
CA ASP A 148 5.17 6.03 7.90
C ASP A 148 6.01 7.01 7.07
N ILE A 149 7.24 7.27 7.51
CA ILE A 149 8.14 8.25 6.88
C ILE A 149 9.29 7.47 6.21
N PRO A 150 9.30 7.32 4.87
CA PRO A 150 10.39 6.66 4.17
C PRO A 150 11.64 7.54 4.14
N PHE A 151 12.80 6.91 4.28
CA PHE A 151 14.10 7.59 4.17
C PHE A 151 14.65 7.49 2.74
N LEU A 152 15.46 8.47 2.35
CA LEU A 152 16.19 8.45 1.08
C LEU A 152 17.27 7.36 1.08
N SER A 153 17.48 6.71 -0.07
CA SER A 153 18.41 5.57 -0.24
C SER A 153 19.87 5.90 0.06
N ASP A 154 20.28 7.17 -0.11
CA ASP A 154 21.69 7.56 -0.15
C ASP A 154 22.24 7.93 1.24
N LEU A 155 21.52 7.58 2.30
CA LEU A 155 21.85 7.98 3.67
C LEU A 155 22.79 6.99 4.36
N THR A 156 24.05 7.41 4.55
CA THR A 156 24.97 6.75 5.49
C THR A 156 24.50 6.93 6.94
N ASN A 157 24.71 5.89 7.76
CA ASN A 157 24.33 5.84 9.19
C ASN A 157 22.84 6.11 9.46
N LEU A 158 21.95 5.42 8.74
CA LEU A 158 20.50 5.56 8.82
C LEU A 158 19.97 5.54 10.27
N ASN A 159 20.35 4.54 11.07
CA ASN A 159 19.83 4.37 12.44
C ASN A 159 20.10 5.59 13.34
N LYS A 160 21.30 6.18 13.26
CA LYS A 160 21.65 7.37 14.06
C LYS A 160 20.84 8.59 13.62
N LYS A 161 20.62 8.76 12.32
CA LYS A 161 19.82 9.86 11.77
C LYS A 161 18.34 9.69 12.08
N ALA A 162 17.82 8.47 11.98
CA ALA A 162 16.46 8.13 12.34
C ALA A 162 16.18 8.44 13.81
N GLU A 163 17.11 8.08 14.70
CA GLU A 163 16.98 8.36 16.13
C GLU A 163 16.98 9.86 16.45
N ARG A 164 17.87 10.63 15.79
CA ARG A 164 17.86 12.10 15.90
C ARG A 164 16.55 12.71 15.40
N LEU A 165 16.03 12.21 14.28
CA LEU A 165 14.76 12.66 13.72
C LEU A 165 13.59 12.33 14.66
N ARG A 166 13.58 11.13 15.23
CA ARG A 166 12.61 10.69 16.24
C ARG A 166 12.56 11.65 17.42
N GLN A 167 13.72 11.99 17.98
CA GLN A 167 13.82 12.93 19.09
C GLN A 167 13.31 14.34 18.73
N LYS A 168 13.61 14.81 17.50
CA LYS A 168 13.15 16.13 17.03
C LYS A 168 11.64 16.20 16.77
N MET A 169 11.05 15.09 16.31
CA MET A 169 9.62 15.00 16.00
C MET A 169 8.76 14.71 17.24
N ASN A 170 9.35 14.12 18.28
CA ASN A 170 8.61 13.83 19.50
C ASN A 170 8.27 15.12 20.24
N ARG A 171 7.00 15.34 20.53
CA ARG A 171 6.55 16.49 21.31
C ARG A 171 6.93 16.28 22.76
N VAL A 172 7.80 17.13 23.29
CA VAL A 172 8.17 17.17 24.71
C VAL A 172 7.50 18.38 25.35
N THR A 173 6.78 18.17 26.44
CA THR A 173 6.18 19.22 27.25
C THR A 173 7.05 19.52 28.47
N VAL A 174 6.89 20.70 29.08
CA VAL A 174 7.65 21.06 30.31
C VAL A 174 7.39 20.05 31.42
N SER A 175 6.18 19.48 31.49
CA SER A 175 5.82 18.43 32.44
C SER A 175 6.66 17.16 32.30
N ASP A 176 7.17 16.85 31.12
CA ASP A 176 7.96 15.63 30.89
C ASP A 176 9.41 15.76 31.41
N VAL A 177 9.88 17.00 31.63
CA VAL A 177 11.26 17.32 32.05
C VAL A 177 11.33 17.78 33.51
N LEU A 178 10.19 18.15 34.09
CA LEU A 178 10.13 18.79 35.39
C LEU A 178 10.22 17.77 36.53
N GLU A 179 11.23 17.92 37.38
CA GLU A 179 11.50 16.99 38.49
C GLU A 179 10.85 17.43 39.81
N LYS A 180 10.86 18.74 40.11
CA LYS A 180 10.25 19.31 41.32
C LYS A 180 9.73 20.72 41.04
N ILE A 181 8.55 21.03 41.57
CA ILE A 181 8.04 22.41 41.70
C ILE A 181 7.91 22.70 43.19
N GLU A 182 8.46 23.82 43.62
CA GLU A 182 8.28 24.36 44.96
C GLU A 182 7.55 25.69 44.84
N VAL A 183 6.37 25.79 45.47
CA VAL A 183 5.53 27.00 45.44
C VAL A 183 5.52 27.57 46.84
N GLN A 184 5.99 28.81 46.99
CA GLN A 184 5.88 29.57 48.22
C GLN A 184 4.75 30.58 48.06
N CYS A 185 3.75 30.50 48.94
CA CYS A 185 2.65 31.45 48.99
C CYS A 185 2.80 32.28 50.26
N GLU A 186 2.93 33.59 50.10
CA GLU A 186 2.80 34.55 51.20
C GLU A 186 1.36 35.04 51.24
N ILE A 187 0.77 35.03 52.44
CA ILE A 187 -0.55 35.62 52.70
C ILE A 187 -0.29 37.10 53.00
N VAL A 188 -0.79 37.98 52.14
CA VAL A 188 -0.83 39.44 52.37
C VAL A 188 -2.00 39.77 53.29
#